data_AF-A0A2K2DD05-F1
#
_entry.id   AF-A0A2K2DD05-F1
#
_cell.length_a   1.000
_cell.length_b   1.000
_cell.length_c   1.000
_cell.angle_alpha   90.00
_cell.angle_beta   90.00
_cell.angle_gamma   90.00
#
_symmetry.space_group_name_H-M   'P 1'
#
loop_
_entity.id
_entity.type
_entity.pdbx_description
1 polymer ?
#
loop_
_entity_poly.entity_id
_entity_poly.type
_entity_poly.pdbx_seq_one_letter_code
_entity_poly.pdbx_strand_id
1 'polypeptide(L)'
;MKRRHWHVGDGEEHCVLCPTHQLEDWKHFFFFGCNFIARIWKFLQVDWDDGPSVDVIVCRAASSFGNPFFLEVVLVACWHISKLQNGLIFNHVRPTFGVWSAAFTRDMSLLVYRIRSVHVNSLLSWLDSTLYSR
;
A
#
# COMPACT_ATOMS: atom_id res chain seq x y z
N MET A 1 6.74 -9.53 -10.58
CA MET A 1 5.85 -10.71 -10.44
C MET A 1 5.68 -11.37 -11.80
N LYS A 2 6.26 -12.54 -12.07
CA LYS A 2 6.01 -13.24 -13.35
C LYS A 2 4.55 -13.66 -13.42
N ARG A 3 3.78 -13.10 -14.37
CA ARG A 3 2.47 -13.64 -14.72
C ARG A 3 2.71 -15.01 -15.32
N ARG A 4 2.46 -16.06 -14.53
CA ARG A 4 2.87 -17.45 -14.81
C ARG A 4 2.38 -18.03 -16.16
N HIS A 5 1.55 -17.32 -16.92
CA HIS A 5 1.00 -17.76 -18.20
C HIS A 5 1.12 -16.76 -19.37
N TRP A 6 1.90 -15.68 -19.25
CA TRP A 6 2.08 -14.75 -20.36
C TRP A 6 3.57 -14.58 -20.67
N HIS A 7 4.00 -15.06 -21.84
CA HIS A 7 5.29 -14.66 -22.41
C HIS A 7 5.13 -13.23 -22.88
N VAL A 8 5.44 -12.30 -21.98
CA VAL A 8 5.54 -10.90 -22.34
C VAL A 8 6.98 -10.63 -22.77
N GLY A 9 7.16 -10.00 -23.93
CA GLY A 9 8.46 -9.58 -24.43
C GLY A 9 9.20 -8.64 -23.47
N ASP A 10 10.52 -8.58 -23.66
CA ASP A 10 11.47 -7.79 -22.88
C ASP A 10 10.99 -6.34 -22.69
N GLY A 11 10.43 -6.03 -21.51
CA GLY A 11 9.97 -4.66 -21.22
C GLY A 11 8.94 -4.50 -20.09
N GLU A 12 8.04 -5.46 -19.85
CA GLU A 12 7.00 -5.36 -18.80
C GLU A 12 7.44 -5.90 -17.43
N GLU A 13 8.71 -6.25 -17.27
CA GLU A 13 9.27 -6.58 -15.96
C GLU A 13 9.57 -5.32 -15.14
N HIS A 14 9.33 -4.13 -15.68
CA HIS A 14 9.69 -2.85 -15.09
C HIS A 14 8.49 -2.16 -14.42
N CYS A 15 8.72 -1.56 -13.26
CA CYS A 15 7.70 -0.89 -12.48
C CYS A 15 7.13 0.31 -13.23
N VAL A 16 5.84 0.19 -13.61
CA VAL A 16 5.12 1.22 -14.38
C VAL A 16 4.86 2.51 -13.56
N LEU A 17 4.99 2.42 -12.24
CA LEU A 17 4.85 3.56 -11.32
C LEU A 17 6.13 4.38 -11.17
N CYS A 18 7.27 3.87 -11.67
CA CYS A 18 8.56 4.47 -11.44
C CYS A 18 9.21 4.95 -12.75
N PRO A 19 9.70 6.21 -12.81
CA PRO A 19 10.33 6.74 -14.02
C PRO A 19 11.64 6.04 -14.36
N THR A 20 12.22 5.29 -13.41
CA THR A 20 13.46 4.53 -13.57
C THR A 20 13.26 3.13 -14.13
N HIS A 21 12.01 2.73 -14.46
CA HIS A 21 11.67 1.42 -15.03
C HIS A 21 12.48 0.28 -14.37
N GLN A 22 12.48 0.23 -13.03
CA GLN A 22 13.23 -0.79 -12.28
C GLN A 22 12.47 -2.11 -12.25
N LEU A 23 13.18 -3.22 -12.14
CA LEU A 23 12.56 -4.55 -12.15
C LEU A 23 11.55 -4.69 -11.00
N GLU A 24 10.31 -5.05 -11.33
CA GLU A 24 9.16 -5.10 -10.44
C GLU A 24 9.14 -6.43 -9.68
N ASP A 25 9.87 -6.46 -8.57
CA ASP A 25 9.71 -7.50 -7.55
C ASP A 25 8.55 -7.18 -6.59
N TRP A 26 8.04 -8.17 -5.86
CA TRP A 26 6.95 -7.98 -4.88
C TRP A 26 7.32 -6.93 -3.81
N LYS A 27 8.59 -6.87 -3.39
CA LYS A 27 9.13 -5.83 -2.50
C LYS A 27 9.03 -4.44 -3.12
N HIS A 28 9.36 -4.35 -4.40
CA HIS A 28 9.32 -3.09 -5.14
C HIS A 28 7.88 -2.60 -5.35
N PHE A 29 6.99 -3.54 -5.64
CA PHE A 29 5.58 -3.31 -5.89
C PHE A 29 4.84 -2.83 -4.63
N PHE A 30 5.02 -3.54 -3.51
CA PHE A 30 4.18 -3.36 -2.33
C PHE A 30 4.82 -2.50 -1.24
N PHE A 31 6.15 -2.47 -1.10
CA PHE A 31 6.78 -1.98 0.14
C PHE A 31 7.66 -0.74 -0.07
N PHE A 32 8.80 -0.84 -0.73
CA PHE A 32 9.79 0.25 -0.71
C PHE A 32 10.51 0.53 -2.04
N GLY A 33 10.28 -0.25 -3.09
CA GLY A 33 11.11 -0.08 -4.29
C GLY A 33 10.74 1.13 -5.16
N CYS A 34 9.50 1.62 -5.12
CA CYS A 34 9.11 2.79 -5.89
C CYS A 34 8.84 4.04 -5.04
N ASN A 35 9.35 5.20 -5.47
CA ASN A 35 9.15 6.50 -4.80
C ASN A 35 7.67 6.82 -4.52
N PHE A 36 6.77 6.42 -5.45
CA PHE A 36 5.34 6.60 -5.28
C PHE A 36 4.78 5.74 -4.13
N ILE A 37 5.20 4.48 -4.04
CA ILE A 37 4.81 3.55 -2.99
C ILE A 37 5.42 3.96 -1.64
N ALA A 38 6.70 4.36 -1.63
CA ALA A 38 7.35 4.90 -0.44
C ALA A 38 6.61 6.13 0.10
N ARG A 39 6.09 7.01 -0.78
CA ARG A 39 5.26 8.16 -0.37
C ARG A 39 3.95 7.73 0.29
N ILE A 40 3.32 6.66 -0.21
CA ILE A 40 2.10 6.09 0.39
C ILE A 40 2.39 5.58 1.81
N TRP A 41 3.45 4.80 2.00
CA TRP A 41 3.76 4.24 3.32
C TRP A 41 4.23 5.30 4.31
N LYS A 42 4.99 6.30 3.84
CA LYS A 42 5.34 7.47 4.64
C LYS A 42 4.11 8.25 5.10
N PHE A 43 3.07 8.34 4.27
CA PHE A 43 1.79 8.93 4.66
C PHE A 43 1.08 8.13 5.75
N LEU A 44 1.13 6.79 5.66
CA LEU A 44 0.56 5.88 6.65
C LEU A 44 1.43 5.74 7.91
N GLN A 45 2.58 6.40 7.97
CA GLN A 45 3.57 6.29 9.05
C GLN A 45 4.05 4.85 9.28
N VAL A 46 4.10 4.07 8.20
CA VAL A 46 4.66 2.71 8.22
C VAL A 46 6.05 2.77 7.63
N ASP A 47 7.05 2.40 8.44
CA ASP A 47 8.42 2.22 7.96
C ASP A 47 8.66 0.75 7.64
N TRP A 48 9.12 0.50 6.42
CA TRP A 48 9.42 -0.84 5.93
C TRP A 48 10.93 -1.03 5.89
N ASP A 49 11.43 -1.84 6.80
CA ASP A 49 12.83 -2.27 6.80
C ASP A 49 13.04 -3.43 5.83
N ASP A 50 14.24 -3.55 5.24
CA ASP A 50 14.54 -4.70 4.40
C ASP A 50 14.72 -5.96 5.26
N GLY A 51 14.22 -7.07 4.73
CA GLY A 51 14.21 -8.34 5.45
C GLY A 51 14.29 -9.53 4.50
N PRO A 52 14.70 -10.69 5.03
CA PRO A 52 14.88 -11.89 4.22
C PRO A 52 13.54 -12.45 3.71
N SER A 53 12.44 -12.21 4.41
CA SER A 53 11.11 -12.73 4.08
C SER A 53 9.99 -11.75 4.42
N VAL A 54 8.83 -11.93 3.78
CA VAL A 54 7.63 -11.08 3.96
C VAL A 54 7.19 -11.06 5.43
N ASP A 55 7.17 -12.23 6.07
CA ASP A 55 6.74 -12.38 7.45
C ASP A 55 7.63 -11.59 8.42
N VAL A 56 8.95 -11.59 8.23
CA VAL A 56 9.88 -10.81 9.05
C VAL A 56 9.65 -9.32 8.86
N ILE A 57 9.47 -8.87 7.61
CA ILE A 57 9.23 -7.45 7.29
C ILE A 57 7.91 -6.99 7.91
N VAL A 58 6.85 -7.77 7.75
CA VAL A 58 5.51 -7.48 8.31
C VAL A 58 5.54 -7.48 9.84
N CYS A 59 6.21 -8.44 10.47
CA CYS A 59 6.31 -8.49 11.94
C CYS A 59 7.08 -7.30 12.52
N ARG A 60 8.17 -6.85 11.87
CA ARG A 60 8.93 -5.67 12.29
C ARG A 60 8.09 -4.40 12.16
N ALA A 61 7.45 -4.21 11.01
CA ALA A 61 6.59 -3.04 10.78
C ALA A 61 5.38 -3.02 11.73
N ALA A 62 4.77 -4.19 11.99
CA ALA A 62 3.68 -4.31 12.97
C ALA A 62 4.13 -3.93 14.38
N SER A 63 5.33 -4.38 14.78
CA SER A 63 5.92 -4.05 16.09
C SER A 63 6.21 -2.56 16.23
N SER A 64 6.64 -1.90 15.14
CA SER A 64 6.89 -0.45 15.12
C SER A 64 5.60 0.37 15.12
N PHE A 65 4.56 -0.08 14.40
CA PHE A 65 3.27 0.61 14.33
C PHE A 65 2.48 0.53 15.64
N GLY A 66 2.66 -0.54 16.42
CA GLY A 66 2.20 -0.65 17.81
C GLY A 66 0.68 -0.71 17.99
N ASN A 67 -0.10 -0.82 16.91
CA ASN A 67 -1.55 -0.84 16.94
C ASN A 67 -2.12 -2.18 16.43
N PRO A 68 -3.22 -2.68 17.03
CA PRO A 68 -3.79 -3.98 16.70
C PRO A 68 -4.44 -4.04 15.31
N PHE A 69 -4.67 -2.89 14.66
CA PHE A 69 -5.29 -2.76 13.34
C PHE A 69 -4.28 -2.57 12.19
N PHE A 70 -2.99 -2.84 12.45
CA PHE A 70 -1.92 -2.70 11.47
C PHE A 70 -2.18 -3.50 10.20
N LEU A 71 -2.62 -4.76 10.34
CA LEU A 71 -2.79 -5.66 9.22
C LEU A 71 -3.90 -5.17 8.30
N GLU A 72 -5.00 -4.66 8.85
CA GLU A 72 -6.11 -4.08 8.11
C GLU A 72 -5.66 -2.87 7.30
N VAL A 73 -4.89 -1.96 7.90
CA VAL A 73 -4.31 -0.79 7.21
C VAL A 73 -3.45 -1.23 6.04
N VAL A 74 -2.52 -2.17 6.27
CA VAL A 74 -1.59 -2.66 5.24
C VAL A 74 -2.33 -3.38 4.12
N LEU A 75 -3.28 -4.26 4.44
CA LEU A 75 -4.05 -5.00 3.44
C LEU A 75 -4.88 -4.06 2.56
N VAL A 76 -5.53 -3.06 3.16
CA VAL A 76 -6.33 -2.07 2.41
C VAL A 76 -5.42 -1.18 1.56
N ALA A 77 -4.30 -0.71 2.10
CA ALA A 77 -3.32 0.06 1.36
C ALA A 77 -2.78 -0.72 0.15
N CYS A 78 -2.35 -1.97 0.35
CA CYS A 78 -1.89 -2.89 -0.70
C CYS A 78 -2.98 -3.13 -1.75
N TRP A 79 -4.25 -3.29 -1.33
CA TRP A 79 -5.37 -3.44 -2.24
C TRP A 79 -5.53 -2.21 -3.16
N HIS A 80 -5.50 -1.00 -2.60
CA HIS A 80 -5.58 0.22 -3.40
C HIS A 80 -4.36 0.43 -4.30
N ILE A 81 -3.16 0.06 -3.84
CA ILE A 81 -1.94 0.07 -4.67
C ILE A 81 -2.13 -0.83 -5.90
N SER A 82 -2.60 -2.06 -5.70
CA SER A 82 -2.89 -2.98 -6.81
C SER A 82 -3.97 -2.44 -7.75
N LYS A 83 -5.01 -1.77 -7.22
CA LYS A 83 -6.04 -1.12 -8.06
C LYS A 83 -5.47 0.03 -8.91
N LEU A 84 -4.59 0.86 -8.36
CA LEU A 84 -3.94 1.93 -9.13
C LEU A 84 -3.15 1.38 -10.31
N GLN A 85 -2.37 0.33 -10.07
CA GLN A 85 -1.56 -0.28 -11.12
C GLN A 85 -2.42 -0.95 -12.18
N ASN A 86 -3.46 -1.69 -11.77
CA ASN A 86 -4.43 -2.24 -12.73
C ASN A 86 -5.11 -1.14 -13.55
N GLY A 87 -5.44 0.00 -12.93
CA GLY A 87 -5.99 1.16 -13.65
C GLY A 87 -5.01 1.76 -14.67
N LEU A 88 -3.72 1.80 -14.35
CA LEU A 88 -2.68 2.25 -15.27
C LEU A 88 -2.47 1.27 -16.43
N ILE A 89 -2.43 -0.03 -16.14
CA ILE A 89 -2.18 -1.09 -17.14
C ILE A 89 -3.37 -1.25 -18.09
N PHE A 90 -4.59 -1.33 -17.56
CA PHE A 90 -5.78 -1.66 -18.35
C PHE A 90 -6.53 -0.44 -18.88
N ASN A 91 -6.52 0.67 -18.13
CA ASN A 91 -7.32 1.87 -18.46
C ASN A 91 -6.45 3.08 -18.80
N HIS A 92 -5.13 2.96 -18.79
CA HIS A 92 -4.16 4.05 -18.99
C HIS A 92 -4.39 5.27 -18.10
N VAL A 93 -5.02 5.07 -16.93
CA VAL A 93 -5.28 6.14 -15.97
C VAL A 93 -4.01 6.41 -15.18
N ARG A 94 -3.55 7.66 -15.18
CA ARG A 94 -2.37 8.05 -14.41
C ARG A 94 -2.64 7.92 -12.90
N PRO A 95 -1.85 7.11 -12.16
CA PRO A 95 -2.01 6.97 -10.73
C PRO A 95 -1.57 8.27 -10.06
N THR A 96 -2.44 8.82 -9.23
CA THR A 96 -2.14 10.00 -8.42
C THR A 96 -2.32 9.69 -6.95
N PHE A 97 -1.50 10.32 -6.12
CA PHE A 97 -1.58 10.17 -4.68
C PHE A 97 -2.94 10.63 -4.13
N GLY A 98 -3.51 11.70 -4.70
CA GLY A 98 -4.84 12.20 -4.30
C GLY A 98 -5.95 11.16 -4.50
N VAL A 99 -6.02 10.54 -5.69
CA VAL A 99 -7.01 9.49 -5.99
C VAL A 99 -6.86 8.31 -5.04
N TRP A 100 -5.62 7.89 -4.76
CA TRP A 100 -5.34 6.81 -3.82
C TRP A 100 -5.78 7.17 -2.39
N SER A 101 -5.35 8.33 -1.88
CA SER A 101 -5.62 8.76 -0.51
C SER A 101 -7.12 8.92 -0.23
N ALA A 102 -7.87 9.49 -1.18
CA ALA A 102 -9.32 9.63 -1.06
C ALA A 102 -10.04 8.28 -1.07
N ALA A 103 -9.62 7.35 -1.94
CA ALA A 103 -10.20 6.03 -2.01
C ALA A 103 -9.87 5.20 -0.76
N PHE A 104 -8.61 5.26 -0.29
CA PHE A 104 -8.17 4.63 0.95
C PHE A 104 -8.95 5.15 2.16
N THR A 105 -9.05 6.48 2.31
CA THR A 105 -9.78 7.12 3.41
C THR A 105 -11.24 6.67 3.46
N ARG A 106 -11.89 6.60 2.30
CA ARG A 106 -13.27 6.11 2.19
C ARG A 106 -13.37 4.66 2.67
N ASP A 107 -12.52 3.77 2.17
CA ASP A 107 -12.60 2.35 2.53
C ASP A 107 -12.24 2.14 4.02
N MET A 108 -11.31 2.92 4.57
CA MET A 108 -10.99 2.90 6.02
C MET A 108 -12.14 3.40 6.89
N SER A 109 -12.86 4.44 6.45
CA SER A 109 -14.06 4.91 7.16
C SER A 109 -15.17 3.85 7.18
N LEU A 110 -15.25 3.02 6.14
CA LEU A 110 -16.19 1.91 6.06
C LEU A 110 -15.75 0.68 6.87
N LEU A 111 -14.44 0.48 7.04
CA LEU A 111 -13.90 -0.61 7.87
C LEU A 111 -14.32 -0.50 9.33
N VAL A 112 -14.58 0.70 9.83
CA VAL A 112 -15.12 0.95 11.18
C VAL A 112 -16.36 0.10 11.46
N TYR A 113 -17.20 -0.15 10.44
CA TYR A 113 -18.41 -0.97 10.59
C TYR A 113 -18.16 -2.49 10.56
N ARG A 114 -16.98 -2.92 10.13
CA ARG A 114 -16.61 -4.34 9.96
C ARG A 114 -15.65 -4.85 11.04
N ILE A 115 -14.87 -3.96 11.64
CA ILE A 115 -13.93 -4.33 12.69
C ILE A 115 -14.63 -4.45 14.05
N ARG A 116 -13.99 -5.19 14.96
CA ARG A 116 -14.48 -5.35 16.33
C ARG A 116 -14.55 -3.97 17.01
N SER A 117 -15.64 -3.69 17.71
CA SER A 117 -15.92 -2.39 18.35
C SER A 117 -14.79 -1.86 19.25
N VAL A 118 -14.00 -2.78 19.84
CA VAL A 118 -12.84 -2.46 20.69
C VAL A 118 -11.75 -1.68 19.93
N HIS A 119 -11.60 -1.90 18.62
CA HIS A 119 -10.57 -1.25 17.80
C HIS A 119 -11.08 -0.02 17.05
N VAL A 120 -12.39 0.21 17.04
CA VAL A 120 -13.04 1.32 16.31
C VAL A 120 -12.55 2.68 16.80
N ASN A 121 -12.55 2.91 18.10
CA ASN A 121 -12.15 4.21 18.65
C ASN A 121 -10.67 4.50 18.39
N SER A 122 -9.81 3.49 18.47
CA SER A 122 -8.39 3.63 18.16
C SER A 122 -8.16 3.92 16.68
N LEU A 123 -8.90 3.24 15.79
CA LEU A 123 -8.85 3.49 14.36
C LEU A 123 -9.34 4.90 14.00
N LEU A 124 -10.46 5.35 14.57
CA LEU A 124 -11.00 6.69 14.33
C LEU A 124 -10.04 7.78 14.81
N SER A 125 -9.44 7.61 16.00
CA SER A 125 -8.44 8.54 16.51
C SER A 125 -7.19 8.59 15.63
N TRP A 126 -6.77 7.46 15.07
CA TRP A 126 -5.65 7.39 14.12
C TRP A 126 -5.99 8.01 12.76
N LEU A 127 -7.20 7.79 12.25
CA LEU A 127 -7.67 8.42 11.01
C LEU A 127 -7.74 9.94 11.17
N ASP A 128 -8.21 10.44 12.31
CA ASP A 128 -8.27 11.88 12.58
C ASP A 128 -6.87 12.50 12.66
N SER A 129 -5.94 11.86 13.37
CA SER A 129 -4.56 12.36 13.50
C SER A 129 -3.79 12.31 12.17
N THR A 130 -4.06 11.31 11.33
CA THR A 130 -3.33 11.07 10.08
C THR A 130 -3.94 11.81 8.89
N LEU A 131 -5.27 12.00 8.86
CA LEU A 131 -5.99 12.54 7.69
C LEU A 131 -6.52 13.97 7.87
N TYR A 132 -6.83 14.41 9.10
CA TYR A 132 -7.38 15.74 9.37
C TYR A 132 -6.37 16.74 9.94
N SER A 133 -5.19 16.31 10.41
CA SER A 133 -4.18 17.21 10.98
C SER A 133 -3.29 17.94 9.95
N ARG A 134 -3.66 17.95 8.67
CA ARG A 134 -2.90 18.64 7.60
C ARG A 134 -3.79 19.26 6.53
#